data_AF-A0A5C6BJ66-F1
#
_entry.id   AF-A0A5C6BJ66-F1
#
_cell.length_a   1.000
_cell.length_b   1.000
_cell.length_c   1.000
_cell.angle_alpha   90.00
_cell.angle_beta   90.00
_cell.angle_gamma   90.00
#
_symmetry.space_group_name_H-M   'P 1'
#
loop_
_entity.id
_entity.type
_entity.pdbx_description
1 polymer ?
#
loop_
_entity_poly.entity_id
_entity_poly.type
_entity_poly.pdbx_seq_one_letter_code
_entity_poly.pdbx_strand_id
1 'polypeptide(L)'
;MIVERKDGVLWMLARTRRGIMETFSKDDGHTWSTPVDPPEIRHPNARFHFRRLASGRILLVKHGDRIDAHDGRFKLSAWLSDDEGKSWKGGLVIEDRQGVSYPDGFQAPDGTIYISYDRYRATDGEILLT
;
A
#
# COMPACT_ATOMS: atom_id res chain seq x y z
N MET A 1 -7.17 -2.76 -3.54
CA MET A 1 -6.90 -3.77 -2.50
C MET A 1 -7.80 -3.48 -1.32
N ILE A 2 -8.22 -4.51 -0.61
CA ILE A 2 -9.26 -4.42 0.43
C ILE A 2 -8.67 -4.90 1.75
N VAL A 3 -9.01 -4.21 2.84
CA VAL A 3 -8.80 -4.67 4.21
C VAL A 3 -10.14 -4.60 4.94
N GLU A 4 -10.51 -5.67 5.63
CA GLU A 4 -11.61 -5.63 6.58
C GLU A 4 -11.16 -4.91 7.86
N ARG A 5 -11.93 -3.91 8.28
CA ARG A 5 -11.73 -3.16 9.51
C ARG A 5 -12.21 -3.94 10.72
N LYS A 6 -11.76 -3.56 11.92
CA LYS A 6 -12.19 -4.21 13.18
C LYS A 6 -13.71 -4.13 13.43
N ASP A 7 -14.39 -3.19 12.79
CA ASP A 7 -15.84 -3.00 12.85
C ASP A 7 -16.60 -3.75 11.73
N GLY A 8 -15.92 -4.62 10.96
CA GLY A 8 -16.50 -5.39 9.85
C GLY A 8 -16.64 -4.61 8.54
N VAL A 9 -16.31 -3.31 8.52
CA VAL A 9 -16.38 -2.51 7.28
C VAL A 9 -15.23 -2.89 6.35
N LEU A 10 -15.53 -3.21 5.10
CA LEU A 10 -14.49 -3.40 4.08
C LEU A 10 -13.98 -2.04 3.62
N TRP A 11 -12.68 -1.79 3.77
CA TRP A 11 -12.01 -0.60 3.28
C TRP A 11 -11.18 -0.94 2.05
N MET A 12 -11.53 -0.33 0.92
CA MET A 12 -10.77 -0.45 -0.32
C MET A 12 -9.92 0.80 -0.55
N LEU A 13 -8.65 0.57 -0.86
CA LEU A 13 -7.81 1.55 -1.54
C LEU A 13 -7.69 1.15 -3.02
N ALA A 14 -7.99 2.09 -3.91
CA ALA A 14 -7.96 1.92 -5.36
C ALA A 14 -7.00 2.89 -6.04
N ARG A 15 -6.28 2.40 -7.05
CA ARG A 15 -5.42 3.24 -7.90
C ARG A 15 -6.27 3.99 -8.91
N THR A 16 -6.04 5.29 -9.03
CA THR A 16 -6.68 6.16 -10.02
C THR A 16 -5.63 7.00 -10.77
N ARG A 17 -6.08 7.84 -11.71
CA ARG A 17 -5.19 8.81 -12.38
C ARG A 17 -4.64 9.87 -11.42
N ARG A 18 -5.33 10.15 -10.31
CA ARG A 18 -4.95 11.16 -9.30
C ARG A 18 -4.11 10.60 -8.16
N GLY A 19 -3.93 9.28 -8.11
CA GLY A 19 -3.28 8.60 -6.98
C GLY A 19 -4.19 7.56 -6.35
N ILE A 20 -4.08 7.37 -5.04
CA ILE A 20 -4.95 6.48 -4.27
C ILE A 20 -6.26 7.22 -3.96
N MET A 21 -7.38 6.52 -4.15
CA MET A 21 -8.67 6.90 -3.57
C MET A 21 -9.16 5.78 -2.64
N GLU A 22 -10.00 6.13 -1.69
CA GLU A 22 -10.62 5.19 -0.75
C GLU A 22 -12.13 5.09 -0.94
N THR A 23 -12.66 3.91 -0.65
CA THR A 23 -14.10 3.64 -0.59
C THR A 23 -14.38 2.53 0.42
N PHE A 24 -15.60 2.48 0.95
CA PHE A 24 -15.99 1.58 2.02
C PHE A 24 -17.26 0.80 1.64
N SER A 25 -17.32 -0.46 2.03
CA SER A 25 -18.53 -1.28 1.98
C SER A 25 -18.91 -1.71 3.39
N LYS A 26 -20.22 -1.65 3.67
CA LYS A 26 -20.84 -2.07 4.95
C LYS A 26 -21.73 -3.31 4.78
N ASP A 27 -21.69 -3.91 3.60
CA ASP A 27 -22.58 -4.97 3.13
C ASP A 27 -21.75 -6.01 2.35
N ASP A 28 -20.64 -6.45 2.93
CA ASP A 28 -19.79 -7.53 2.41
C ASP A 28 -19.33 -7.36 0.95
N GLY A 29 -19.20 -6.10 0.51
CA GLY A 29 -18.72 -5.73 -0.82
C GLY A 29 -19.81 -5.62 -1.88
N HIS A 30 -21.10 -5.74 -1.51
CA HIS A 30 -22.22 -5.58 -2.44
C HIS A 30 -22.34 -4.14 -2.97
N THR A 31 -22.20 -3.16 -2.08
CA THR A 31 -22.18 -1.74 -2.45
C THR A 31 -20.99 -1.02 -1.83
N TRP A 32 -20.59 0.09 -2.47
CA TRP A 32 -19.42 0.86 -2.09
C TRP A 32 -19.79 2.34 -2.02
N SER A 33 -19.28 3.04 -1.01
CA SER A 33 -19.47 4.48 -0.87
C SER A 33 -18.83 5.22 -2.05
N THR A 34 -19.31 6.44 -2.33
CA THR A 34 -18.63 7.34 -3.28
C THR A 34 -17.15 7.44 -2.92
N PRO A 35 -16.23 7.15 -3.86
CA PRO A 35 -14.80 7.20 -3.57
C PRO A 35 -14.33 8.63 -3.25
N VAL A 36 -13.43 8.75 -2.29
CA VAL A 36 -12.82 10.03 -1.87
C VAL A 36 -11.30 9.93 -1.83
N ASP A 37 -10.61 11.07 -1.80
CA ASP A 37 -9.17 11.08 -1.56
C ASP A 37 -8.90 10.81 -0.07
N PRO A 38 -8.09 9.81 0.30
CA PRO A 38 -7.73 9.58 1.69
C PRO A 38 -6.93 10.80 2.20
N PRO A 39 -7.29 11.38 3.35
CA PRO A 39 -6.66 12.62 3.81
C PRO A 39 -5.17 12.45 4.11
N GLU A 40 -4.79 11.31 4.70
CA GLU A 40 -3.43 11.04 5.20
C GLU A 40 -2.44 10.57 4.12
N ILE A 41 -2.92 10.09 2.97
CA ILE A 41 -2.09 9.36 2.00
C ILE A 41 -1.98 10.16 0.70
N ARG A 42 -0.75 10.39 0.25
CA ARG A 42 -0.46 10.81 -1.13
C ARG A 42 0.37 9.76 -1.83
N HIS A 43 0.00 9.44 -3.06
CA HIS A 43 0.65 8.41 -3.86
C HIS A 43 0.50 8.72 -5.35
N PRO A 44 1.51 8.47 -6.20
CA PRO A 44 1.41 8.68 -7.63
C PRO A 44 0.41 7.71 -8.29
N ASN A 45 0.19 7.87 -9.60
CA ASN A 45 -0.49 6.87 -10.42
C ASN A 45 0.38 5.60 -10.60
N ALA A 46 0.49 4.81 -9.54
CA ALA A 46 1.24 3.56 -9.46
C ALA A 46 0.51 2.54 -8.57
N ARG A 47 0.80 1.25 -8.74
CA ARG A 47 0.35 0.22 -7.80
C ARG A 47 1.06 0.43 -6.45
N PHE A 48 0.40 -0.01 -5.39
CA PHE A 48 0.83 -0.04 -4.00
C PHE A 48 0.48 -1.44 -3.44
N HIS A 49 0.89 -1.76 -2.21
CA HIS A 49 0.47 -2.98 -1.51
C HIS A 49 -0.21 -2.60 -0.19
N PHE A 50 -1.33 -3.25 0.16
CA PHE A 50 -2.17 -2.85 1.30
C PHE A 50 -2.85 -4.09 1.90
N ARG A 51 -2.57 -4.39 3.17
CA ARG A 51 -3.11 -5.58 3.86
C ARG A 51 -3.14 -5.44 5.37
N ARG A 52 -3.96 -6.28 6.02
CA ARG A 52 -3.84 -6.54 7.46
C ARG A 52 -2.77 -7.61 7.71
N LEU A 53 -1.98 -7.41 8.76
CA LEU A 53 -0.99 -8.36 9.27
C LEU A 53 -1.58 -9.19 10.40
N ALA A 54 -0.96 -10.33 10.73
CA ALA A 54 -1.36 -11.19 11.85
C ALA A 54 -1.35 -10.44 13.20
N SER A 55 -0.52 -9.39 13.34
CA SER A 55 -0.52 -8.51 14.52
C SER A 55 -1.77 -7.62 14.65
N GLY A 56 -2.68 -7.65 13.67
CA GLY A 56 -3.83 -6.76 13.59
C GLY A 56 -3.55 -5.38 13.01
N ARG A 57 -2.27 -4.98 12.84
CA ARG A 57 -1.87 -3.74 12.16
C ARG A 57 -2.11 -3.81 10.66
N ILE A 58 -2.32 -2.65 10.04
CA ILE A 58 -2.44 -2.50 8.59
C ILE A 58 -1.08 -2.10 8.02
N LEU A 59 -0.59 -2.84 7.03
CA LEU A 59 0.60 -2.54 6.25
C LEU A 59 0.20 -1.83 4.95
N LEU A 60 0.85 -0.69 4.68
CA LEU A 60 0.83 -0.01 3.38
C LEU A 60 2.26 0.07 2.85
N VAL A 61 2.47 -0.41 1.63
CA VAL A 61 3.68 -0.17 0.85
C VAL A 61 3.34 0.75 -0.31
N LYS A 62 3.94 1.94 -0.32
CA LYS A 62 3.68 3.03 -1.29
C LYS A 62 4.96 3.69 -1.75
N HIS A 63 4.88 4.54 -2.77
CA HIS A 63 5.99 5.39 -3.21
C HIS A 63 6.08 6.66 -2.37
N GLY A 64 7.29 7.14 -2.11
CA GLY A 64 7.61 8.29 -1.26
C GLY A 64 8.00 7.87 0.16
N ASP A 65 8.92 8.61 0.78
CA ASP A 65 9.42 8.44 2.16
C ASP A 65 8.60 9.20 3.22
N ARG A 66 7.52 9.85 2.80
CA ARG A 66 6.50 10.44 3.67
C ARG A 66 5.12 9.88 3.34
N ILE A 67 4.24 9.72 4.32
CA ILE A 67 2.88 9.21 4.08
C ILE A 67 2.06 10.16 3.19
N ASP A 68 2.26 11.47 3.38
CA ASP A 68 1.51 12.58 2.81
C ASP A 68 2.19 13.21 1.57
N ALA A 69 3.25 12.60 1.05
CA ALA A 69 3.97 13.12 -0.12
C ALA A 69 4.64 12.02 -0.94
N HIS A 70 4.98 12.34 -2.19
CA HIS A 70 5.77 11.48 -3.07
C HIS A 70 6.52 12.31 -4.11
N ASP A 71 7.54 11.70 -4.72
CA ASP A 71 8.26 12.26 -5.89
C ASP A 71 8.16 11.30 -7.09
N GLY A 72 6.92 10.97 -7.47
CA GLY A 72 6.65 9.99 -8.52
C GLY A 72 6.95 8.55 -8.08
N ARG A 73 7.39 7.72 -9.03
CA ARG A 73 7.70 6.29 -8.79
C ARG A 73 9.10 6.11 -8.23
N PHE A 74 9.32 6.72 -7.07
CA PHE A 74 10.59 6.76 -6.35
C PHE A 74 10.37 6.44 -4.87
N LYS A 75 11.37 5.83 -4.22
CA LYS A 75 11.36 5.42 -2.81
C LYS A 75 10.15 4.57 -2.44
N LEU A 76 10.23 3.27 -2.67
CA LEU A 76 9.21 2.34 -2.19
C LEU A 76 9.39 2.16 -0.67
N SER A 77 8.36 2.45 0.12
CA SER A 77 8.46 2.45 1.58
C SER A 77 7.28 1.76 2.26
N ALA A 78 7.54 1.18 3.43
CA ALA A 78 6.55 0.50 4.27
C ALA A 78 6.09 1.36 5.45
N TRP A 79 4.78 1.32 5.69
CA TRP A 79 4.07 2.05 6.74
C TRP A 79 3.11 1.13 7.47
N LEU A 80 2.97 1.33 8.78
CA LEU A 80 2.07 0.58 9.64
C LEU A 80 1.05 1.53 10.27
N SER A 81 -0.21 1.10 10.30
CA SER A 81 -1.26 1.72 11.10
C SER A 81 -1.77 0.73 12.16
N ASP A 82 -1.91 1.20 13.39
CA ASP A 82 -2.51 0.49 14.53
C ASP A 82 -3.92 1.00 14.88
N ASP A 83 -4.42 2.02 14.17
CA ASP A 83 -5.65 2.76 14.46
C ASP A 83 -6.63 2.82 13.27
N GLU A 84 -6.67 1.76 12.47
CA GLU A 84 -7.56 1.60 11.31
C GLU A 84 -7.37 2.67 10.22
N GLY A 85 -6.11 3.07 10.00
CA GLY A 85 -5.71 3.97 8.91
C GLY A 85 -5.74 5.46 9.23
N LYS A 86 -6.05 5.83 10.48
CA LYS A 86 -6.12 7.23 10.93
C LYS A 86 -4.74 7.85 11.07
N SER A 87 -3.74 7.08 11.46
CA SER A 87 -2.34 7.49 11.50
C SER A 87 -1.42 6.38 11.01
N TRP A 88 -0.23 6.79 10.57
CA TRP A 88 0.75 5.91 9.96
C TRP A 88 2.13 6.13 10.59
N LYS A 89 2.75 5.03 11.02
CA LYS A 89 4.10 4.98 11.61
C LYS A 89 5.02 4.22 10.66
N GLY A 90 6.31 4.54 10.67
CA GLY A 90 7.31 3.88 9.83
C GLY A 90 7.91 4.83 8.80
N GLY A 91 7.94 4.41 7.53
CA GLY A 91 8.75 5.04 6.48
C GLY A 91 10.04 4.27 6.20
N LEU A 92 10.07 2.96 6.48
CA LEU A 92 11.17 2.09 6.09
C LEU A 92 11.24 2.07 4.56
N VAL A 93 12.27 2.68 3.98
CA VAL A 93 12.53 2.63 2.55
C VAL A 93 13.06 1.24 2.20
N ILE A 94 12.26 0.48 1.46
CA ILE A 94 12.58 -0.87 0.97
C ILE A 94 13.50 -0.77 -0.24
N GLU A 95 13.29 0.25 -1.07
CA GLU A 95 14.01 0.44 -2.32
C GLU A 95 14.06 1.93 -2.63
N ASP A 96 15.27 2.47 -2.77
CA ASP A 96 15.54 3.89 -2.99
C ASP A 96 15.99 4.19 -4.43
N ARG A 97 16.14 3.19 -5.30
CA ARG A 97 16.49 3.39 -6.69
C ARG A 97 15.26 3.80 -7.52
N GLN A 98 15.52 4.35 -8.72
CA GLN A 98 14.47 4.73 -9.65
C GLN A 98 13.88 3.52 -10.41
N GLY A 99 12.73 3.74 -11.04
CA GLY A 99 12.10 2.76 -11.93
C GLY A 99 11.34 1.65 -11.21
N VAL A 100 11.04 1.85 -9.92
CA VAL A 100 10.45 0.84 -9.04
C VAL A 100 8.94 0.89 -9.11
N SER A 101 8.28 -0.25 -9.20
CA SER A 101 6.83 -0.29 -9.34
C SER A 101 6.21 -1.61 -8.92
N TYR A 102 4.87 -1.62 -8.82
CA TYR A 102 4.08 -2.84 -8.64
C TYR A 102 4.48 -3.69 -7.42
N PRO A 103 4.58 -3.08 -6.22
CA PRO A 103 4.76 -3.89 -5.02
C PRO A 103 3.57 -4.84 -4.84
N ASP A 104 3.89 -6.04 -4.39
CA ASP A 104 2.95 -6.98 -3.80
C ASP A 104 3.65 -7.78 -2.70
N GLY A 105 2.89 -8.48 -1.87
CA GLY A 105 3.53 -9.17 -0.76
C GLY A 105 2.61 -9.98 0.15
N PHE A 106 3.26 -10.74 1.03
CA PHE A 106 2.57 -11.52 2.03
C PHE A 106 3.36 -11.67 3.32
N GLN A 107 2.65 -12.05 4.38
CA GLN A 107 3.25 -12.42 5.65
C GLN A 107 3.28 -13.94 5.77
N ALA A 108 4.44 -14.52 6.01
CA ALA A 108 4.63 -15.93 6.26
C ALA A 108 4.25 -16.30 7.72
N PRO A 109 4.02 -17.60 8.02
CA PRO A 109 3.59 -18.05 9.35
C PRO A 109 4.57 -17.72 10.49
N ASP A 110 5.85 -17.59 10.19
CA ASP A 110 6.90 -17.17 11.14
C ASP A 110 6.87 -15.65 11.45
N GLY A 111 6.00 -14.90 10.77
CA GLY A 111 5.86 -13.46 10.92
C GLY A 111 6.65 -12.65 9.89
N THR A 112 7.52 -13.28 9.09
CA THR A 112 8.32 -12.63 8.05
C THR A 112 7.42 -12.02 6.97
N ILE A 113 7.72 -10.79 6.54
CA ILE A 113 6.96 -10.09 5.49
C ILE A 113 7.81 -10.07 4.21
N TYR A 114 7.31 -10.71 3.17
CA TYR A 114 7.92 -10.72 1.85
C TYR A 114 7.24 -9.69 0.96
N ILE A 115 8.03 -8.79 0.35
CA ILE A 115 7.57 -7.82 -0.65
C ILE A 115 8.31 -8.08 -1.96
N SER A 116 7.57 -8.38 -3.02
CA SER A 116 8.07 -8.42 -4.39
C SER A 116 7.73 -7.10 -5.10
N TYR A 117 8.63 -6.59 -5.94
CA TYR A 117 8.39 -5.42 -6.75
C TYR A 117 9.22 -5.46 -8.04
N ASP A 118 8.78 -4.72 -9.04
CA ASP A 118 9.50 -4.56 -10.30
C ASP A 118 10.48 -3.39 -10.19
N ARG A 119 11.63 -3.50 -10.85
CA ARG A 119 12.51 -2.36 -11.16
C ARG A 119 12.87 -2.39 -12.64
N TYR A 120 12.76 -1.25 -13.32
CA TYR A 120 13.05 -1.11 -14.75
C TYR A 120 12.49 -2.25 -15.61
N ARG A 121 11.21 -2.60 -15.34
CA ARG A 121 10.52 -3.76 -15.93
C ARG A 121 10.54 -3.84 -17.46
N ALA A 122 10.83 -2.73 -18.14
CA ALA A 122 10.83 -2.65 -19.60
C ALA A 122 12.22 -2.92 -20.21
N THR A 123 13.29 -2.93 -19.41
CA THR A 123 14.67 -3.01 -19.92
C THR A 123 15.47 -4.14 -19.30
N ASP A 124 15.43 -4.31 -17.98
CA ASP A 124 16.48 -5.09 -17.28
C ASP A 124 16.09 -6.58 -17.15
N GLY A 125 14.85 -6.87 -16.74
CA GLY A 125 14.34 -8.25 -16.64
C GLY A 125 14.99 -9.11 -15.54
N GLU A 126 15.66 -8.50 -14.57
CA GLU A 126 16.37 -9.21 -13.48
C GLU A 126 15.42 -9.69 -12.37
N ILE A 127 15.76 -10.82 -11.74
CA ILE A 127 15.14 -11.28 -10.49
C ILE A 127 16.22 -11.26 -9.41
N LEU A 128 16.05 -10.39 -8.42
CA LEU A 128 16.95 -10.28 -7.28
C LEU A 128 16.20 -10.78 -6.03
N LEU A 129 16.82 -11.69 -5.29
CA LEU A 129 16.34 -12.16 -3.99
C LEU A 129 17.43 -11.86 -2.97
N THR A 130 17.10 -11.04 -1.97
CA THR A 130 18.01 -10.58 -0.91
C THR A 130 17.41 -10.83 0.46
#